data_AF-A0A7Y5UU53-F1
#
_entry.id   AF-A0A7Y5UU53-F1
#
_cell.length_a   1.000
_cell.length_b   1.000
_cell.length_c   1.000
_cell.angle_alpha   90.00
_cell.angle_beta   90.00
_cell.angle_gamma   90.00
#
_symmetry.space_group_name_H-M   'P 1'
#
loop_
_entity.id
_entity.type
_entity.pdbx_description
1 polymer ?
#
loop_
_entity_poly.entity_id
_entity_poly.type
_entity_poly.pdbx_seq_one_letter_code
_entity_poly.pdbx_strand_id
1 'polypeptide(L)'
;MQSSWGEKGLTIVGVTSEGEGETVKWVQSKGAKYAYGYDKGGKLSSFFGISGIPAAVLIDAKGVVVWQGHPGSLPETAIAKACEGALPKPLWEWSPATKAVKAALLKRQYKVALDEATKLAEADGGPQILAAIQQVIGGRVTGLEDAYSKGDYLGAETAGAALVKELAGLPEKEKVDAVLAKLEANKEAGPILKAQKQVAKLRAAELSKRKEREAAVEDLLKIEKQFPGTYVASEAAELAKVIKARK
;
A
#
# COMPACT_ATOMS: atom_id res chain seq x y z
N MET A 1 18.64 7.32 10.24
CA MET A 1 17.22 7.51 9.87
C MET A 1 16.30 7.40 11.08
N GLN A 2 16.11 6.22 11.70
CA GLN A 2 15.19 6.08 12.86
C GLN A 2 15.50 7.06 14.00
N SER A 3 16.76 7.22 14.38
CA SER A 3 17.18 8.15 15.43
C SER A 3 16.90 9.62 15.11
N SER A 4 16.85 9.99 13.83
CA SER A 4 16.73 11.38 13.37
C SER A 4 15.27 11.77 13.08
N TRP A 5 14.43 10.80 12.73
CA TRP A 5 13.07 11.02 12.28
C TRP A 5 12.01 10.28 13.11
N GLY A 6 12.42 9.42 14.04
CA GLY A 6 11.53 8.61 14.86
C GLY A 6 10.52 9.43 15.65
N GLU A 7 11.01 10.43 16.37
CA GLU A 7 10.18 11.37 17.14
C GLU A 7 9.29 12.25 16.24
N LYS A 8 9.60 12.33 14.95
CA LYS A 8 8.81 13.04 13.93
C LYS A 8 7.78 12.12 13.24
N GLY A 9 7.63 10.88 13.70
CA GLY A 9 6.65 9.93 13.19
C GLY A 9 7.19 8.92 12.17
N LEU A 10 8.50 8.91 11.88
CA LEU A 10 9.08 7.84 11.07
C LEU A 10 9.16 6.55 11.87
N THR A 11 8.55 5.50 11.34
CA THR A 11 8.71 4.14 11.85
C THR A 11 9.38 3.27 10.78
N ILE A 12 10.56 2.73 11.10
CA ILE A 12 11.24 1.77 10.24
C ILE A 12 10.85 0.35 10.65
N VAL A 13 10.47 -0.46 9.66
CA VAL A 13 10.26 -1.90 9.81
C VAL A 13 11.17 -2.62 8.81
N GLY A 14 12.12 -3.41 9.32
CA GLY A 14 12.91 -4.32 8.50
C GLY A 14 12.08 -5.52 8.10
N VAL A 15 12.03 -5.84 6.81
CA VAL A 15 11.30 -7.02 6.32
C VAL A 15 12.30 -8.06 5.84
N THR A 16 12.15 -9.31 6.27
CA THR A 16 13.05 -10.41 5.89
C THR A 16 12.27 -11.68 5.56
N SER A 17 12.80 -12.47 4.63
CA SER A 17 12.32 -13.83 4.35
C SER A 17 13.04 -14.89 5.19
N GLU A 18 14.09 -14.50 5.94
CA GLU A 18 14.88 -15.38 6.81
C GLU A 18 14.07 -15.84 8.03
N GLY A 19 14.57 -16.90 8.67
CA GLY A 19 14.00 -17.39 9.92
C GLY A 19 14.27 -16.44 11.10
N GLU A 20 13.40 -16.48 12.11
CA GLU A 20 13.55 -15.70 13.35
C GLU A 20 14.91 -15.94 14.02
N GLY A 21 15.39 -17.19 14.07
CA GLY A 21 16.67 -17.52 14.68
C GLY A 21 17.88 -16.87 13.99
N GLU A 22 17.85 -16.70 12.67
CA GLU A 22 18.91 -16.01 11.91
C GLU A 22 18.80 -14.50 12.08
N THR A 23 17.58 -13.98 11.99
CA THR A 23 17.28 -12.55 12.14
C THR A 23 17.69 -12.04 13.52
N VAL A 24 17.35 -12.77 14.59
CA VAL A 24 17.73 -12.38 15.97
C VAL A 24 19.24 -12.32 16.14
N LYS A 25 19.98 -13.30 15.62
CA LYS A 25 21.45 -13.30 15.65
C LYS A 25 22.02 -12.10 14.88
N TRP A 26 21.47 -11.81 13.71
CA TRP A 26 21.87 -10.65 12.92
C TRP A 26 21.61 -9.34 13.68
N VAL A 27 20.43 -9.17 14.27
CA VAL A 27 20.04 -8.00 15.05
C VAL A 27 20.98 -7.77 16.23
N GLN A 28 21.28 -8.84 16.98
CA GLN A 28 22.23 -8.78 18.10
C GLN A 28 23.63 -8.38 17.61
N SER A 29 24.09 -8.93 16.48
CA SER A 29 25.41 -8.63 15.93
C SER A 29 25.55 -7.22 15.34
N LYS A 30 24.47 -6.67 14.77
CA LYS A 30 24.47 -5.36 14.08
C LYS A 30 23.91 -4.23 14.94
N GLY A 31 23.35 -4.54 16.10
CA GLY A 31 22.77 -3.55 17.01
C GLY A 31 21.56 -2.82 16.41
N ALA A 32 20.80 -3.48 15.54
CA ALA A 32 19.62 -2.87 14.94
C ALA A 32 18.52 -2.65 15.98
N LYS A 33 17.89 -1.47 15.94
CA LYS A 33 16.91 -1.01 16.96
C LYS A 33 15.49 -0.83 16.42
N TYR A 34 15.26 -1.14 15.16
CA TYR A 34 13.96 -1.02 14.51
C TYR A 34 13.21 -2.35 14.53
N ALA A 35 11.89 -2.30 14.34
CA ALA A 35 11.04 -3.48 14.35
C ALA A 35 11.28 -4.37 13.12
N TYR A 36 10.93 -5.66 13.21
CA TYR A 36 11.07 -6.63 12.12
C TYR A 36 9.74 -7.30 11.77
N GLY A 37 9.52 -7.49 10.47
CA GLY A 37 8.44 -8.30 9.91
C GLY A 37 9.00 -9.48 9.13
N TYR A 38 8.41 -10.65 9.31
CA TYR A 38 8.78 -11.87 8.58
C TYR A 38 7.86 -12.07 7.38
N ASP A 39 8.39 -11.96 6.17
CA ASP A 39 7.69 -12.22 4.92
C ASP A 39 8.05 -13.61 4.37
N LYS A 40 7.72 -14.64 5.16
CA LYS A 40 7.92 -16.03 4.75
C LYS A 40 7.09 -16.32 3.49
N GLY A 41 7.77 -16.59 2.38
CA GLY A 41 7.15 -16.79 1.07
C GLY A 41 7.10 -15.55 0.18
N GLY A 42 7.67 -14.41 0.61
CA GLY A 42 7.90 -13.25 -0.25
C GLY A 42 6.61 -12.60 -0.76
N LYS A 43 5.51 -12.68 0.00
CA LYS A 43 4.22 -12.12 -0.44
C LYS A 43 4.27 -10.61 -0.46
N LEU A 44 4.88 -10.00 0.56
CA LEU A 44 5.03 -8.55 0.64
C LEU A 44 6.06 -8.05 -0.38
N SER A 45 7.18 -8.74 -0.55
CA SER A 45 8.15 -8.39 -1.60
C SER A 45 7.53 -8.48 -2.99
N SER A 46 6.73 -9.53 -3.25
CA SER A 46 6.01 -9.70 -4.52
C SER A 46 4.95 -8.62 -4.73
N PHE A 47 4.22 -8.25 -3.67
CA PHE A 47 3.22 -7.18 -3.71
C PHE A 47 3.83 -5.86 -4.17
N PHE A 48 5.00 -5.50 -3.64
CA PHE A 48 5.73 -4.30 -4.06
C PHE A 48 6.59 -4.49 -5.32
N GLY A 49 6.59 -5.68 -5.93
CA GLY A 49 7.42 -5.97 -7.11
C GLY A 49 8.93 -5.88 -6.84
N ILE A 50 9.35 -6.10 -5.60
CA ILE A 50 10.76 -6.07 -5.20
C ILE A 50 11.47 -7.29 -5.77
N SER A 51 12.45 -7.06 -6.65
CA SER A 51 13.24 -8.10 -7.33
C SER A 51 14.72 -8.13 -6.94
N GLY A 52 15.16 -7.20 -6.09
CA GLY A 52 16.55 -7.10 -5.62
C GLY A 52 16.64 -6.41 -4.26
N ILE A 53 17.68 -6.75 -3.50
CA ILE A 53 17.95 -6.22 -2.15
C ILE A 53 19.29 -5.46 -2.20
N PRO A 54 19.42 -4.29 -1.52
CA PRO A 54 18.42 -3.70 -0.63
C PRO A 54 17.36 -2.88 -1.38
N ALA A 55 16.12 -3.00 -0.91
CA ALA A 55 14.97 -2.23 -1.37
C ALA A 55 14.20 -1.68 -0.17
N ALA A 56 13.57 -0.52 -0.36
CA ALA A 56 12.72 0.13 0.63
C ALA A 56 11.49 0.74 -0.04
N VAL A 57 10.42 0.82 0.74
CA VAL A 57 9.17 1.47 0.38
C VAL A 57 8.87 2.50 1.47
N LEU A 58 8.63 3.75 1.08
CA LEU A 58 8.21 4.81 1.99
C LEU A 58 6.70 5.00 1.85
N ILE A 59 6.02 4.86 2.99
CA ILE A 59 4.58 5.04 3.12
C ILE A 59 4.36 6.28 3.97
N ASP A 60 3.49 7.19 3.51
CA ASP A 60 3.15 8.41 4.24
C ASP A 60 2.13 8.17 5.38
N ALA A 61 1.84 9.20 6.15
CA ALA A 61 0.87 9.17 7.25
C ALA A 61 -0.56 8.74 6.82
N LYS A 62 -0.87 8.86 5.53
CA LYS A 62 -2.17 8.50 4.94
C LYS A 62 -2.23 7.04 4.49
N GLY A 63 -1.10 6.33 4.56
CA GLY A 63 -0.98 4.94 4.11
C GLY A 63 -0.71 4.81 2.61
N VAL A 64 -0.22 5.87 1.94
CA VAL A 64 0.09 5.89 0.50
C VAL A 64 1.58 5.67 0.29
N VAL A 65 1.94 4.85 -0.70
CA VAL A 65 3.34 4.72 -1.14
C VAL A 65 3.76 5.99 -1.85
N VAL A 66 4.72 6.72 -1.28
CA VAL A 66 5.22 7.98 -1.83
C VAL A 66 6.63 7.87 -2.42
N TRP A 67 7.33 6.76 -2.15
CA TRP A 67 8.61 6.45 -2.77
C TRP A 67 8.91 4.94 -2.66
N GLN A 68 9.61 4.39 -3.64
CA GLN A 68 10.13 3.02 -3.63
C GLN A 68 11.47 2.97 -4.36
N GLY A 69 12.45 2.23 -3.82
CA GLY A 69 13.76 2.07 -4.46
C GLY A 69 14.86 1.59 -3.53
N HIS A 70 16.11 1.84 -3.92
CA HIS A 70 17.27 1.53 -3.09
C HIS A 70 17.34 2.50 -1.89
N PRO A 71 17.43 2.02 -0.63
CA PRO A 71 17.32 2.87 0.55
C PRO A 71 18.39 3.98 0.65
N GLY A 72 19.58 3.75 0.08
CA GLY A 72 20.63 4.78 0.01
C GLY A 72 20.30 5.97 -0.90
N SER A 73 19.27 5.86 -1.73
CA SER A 73 18.82 6.92 -2.65
C SER A 73 17.54 7.61 -2.18
N LEU A 74 17.06 7.33 -0.96
CA LEU A 74 15.87 7.95 -0.41
C LEU A 74 16.17 9.41 0.00
N PRO A 75 15.55 10.42 -0.64
CA PRO A 75 15.82 11.81 -0.32
C PRO A 75 15.18 12.19 1.02
N GLU A 76 15.89 12.96 1.85
CA GLU A 76 15.37 13.43 3.14
C GLU A 76 14.10 14.26 3.00
N THR A 77 13.94 14.98 1.89
CA THR A 77 12.72 15.75 1.59
C THR A 77 11.49 14.85 1.43
N ALA A 78 11.64 13.63 0.90
CA ALA A 78 10.54 12.67 0.84
C ALA A 78 10.18 12.15 2.23
N ILE A 79 11.18 11.90 3.09
CA ILE A 79 10.94 11.48 4.49
C ILE A 79 10.20 12.58 5.24
N ALA A 80 10.66 13.82 5.13
CA ALA A 80 10.04 14.97 5.78
C ALA A 80 8.56 15.10 5.40
N LYS A 81 8.27 15.05 4.09
CA LYS A 81 6.90 15.12 3.57
C LYS A 81 6.04 13.93 4.01
N ALA A 82 6.60 12.72 4.02
CA ALA A 82 5.88 11.51 4.46
C ALA A 82 5.51 11.56 5.96
N CYS A 83 6.30 12.27 6.77
CA CYS A 83 6.04 12.45 8.20
C CYS A 83 4.99 13.52 8.51
N GLU A 84 4.55 14.32 7.53
CA GLU A 84 3.51 15.33 7.75
C GLU A 84 2.19 14.66 8.16
N GLY A 85 1.73 14.94 9.38
CA GLY A 85 0.54 14.32 9.96
C GLY A 85 0.77 12.92 10.57
N ALA A 86 1.99 12.40 10.53
CA ALA A 86 2.31 11.12 11.13
C ALA A 86 2.24 11.18 12.66
N LEU A 87 1.78 10.09 13.27
CA LEU A 87 1.83 9.95 14.73
C LEU A 87 3.29 9.69 15.16
N PRO A 88 3.78 10.38 16.21
CA PRO A 88 5.16 10.24 16.66
C PRO A 88 5.44 8.88 17.30
N LYS A 89 4.39 8.14 17.69
CA LYS A 89 4.48 6.83 18.32
C LYS A 89 3.82 5.78 17.44
N PRO A 90 4.50 4.66 17.14
CA PRO A 90 3.89 3.56 16.40
C PRO A 90 2.80 2.88 17.22
N LEU A 91 1.91 2.15 16.52
CA LEU A 91 0.73 1.52 17.10
C LEU A 91 1.05 0.61 18.31
N TRP A 92 2.18 -0.09 18.31
CA TRP A 92 2.57 -0.98 19.42
C TRP A 92 3.01 -0.22 20.68
N GLU A 93 3.33 1.08 20.59
CA GLU A 93 3.76 1.90 21.72
C GLU A 93 2.65 2.74 22.35
N TRP A 94 1.44 2.77 21.78
CA TRP A 94 0.36 3.56 22.41
C TRP A 94 -0.09 2.94 23.73
N SER A 95 -0.61 3.78 24.62
CA SER A 95 -1.01 3.40 25.98
C SER A 95 -2.10 2.30 26.00
N PRO A 96 -2.23 1.54 27.10
CA PRO A 96 -3.30 0.53 27.25
C PRO A 96 -4.71 1.08 27.06
N ALA A 97 -4.96 2.36 27.36
CA ALA A 97 -6.25 3.02 27.17
C ALA A 97 -6.71 2.99 25.70
N THR A 98 -5.77 2.98 24.76
CA THR A 98 -6.04 2.96 23.32
C THR A 98 -6.41 1.57 22.75
N LYS A 99 -6.51 0.53 23.60
CA LYS A 99 -6.76 -0.86 23.18
C LYS A 99 -7.95 -1.01 22.24
N ALA A 100 -9.07 -0.31 22.52
CA ALA A 100 -10.27 -0.37 21.70
C ALA A 100 -10.05 0.25 20.30
N VAL A 101 -9.42 1.42 20.24
CA VAL A 101 -9.05 2.09 18.99
C VAL A 101 -8.11 1.21 18.17
N LYS A 102 -7.06 0.65 18.78
CA LYS A 102 -6.12 -0.27 18.09
C LYS A 102 -6.84 -1.46 17.48
N ALA A 103 -7.72 -2.11 18.26
CA ALA A 103 -8.46 -3.28 17.81
C ALA A 103 -9.39 -2.94 16.63
N ALA A 104 -10.08 -1.80 16.68
CA ALA A 104 -10.94 -1.34 15.59
C ALA A 104 -10.13 -1.02 14.33
N LEU A 105 -8.98 -0.34 14.45
CA LEU A 105 -8.11 -0.01 13.32
C LEU A 105 -7.54 -1.25 12.64
N LEU A 106 -7.05 -2.23 13.39
CA LEU A 106 -6.53 -3.49 12.82
C LEU A 106 -7.61 -4.27 12.05
N LYS A 107 -8.88 -4.12 12.46
CA LYS A 107 -10.04 -4.71 11.79
C LYS A 107 -10.66 -3.79 10.72
N ARG A 108 -10.09 -2.60 10.49
CA ARG A 108 -10.59 -1.57 9.56
C ARG A 108 -12.03 -1.12 9.84
N GLN A 109 -12.43 -1.15 11.10
CA GLN A 109 -13.73 -0.66 11.57
C GLN A 109 -13.62 0.84 11.86
N TYR A 110 -13.52 1.66 10.82
CA TYR A 110 -13.15 3.07 10.94
C TYR A 110 -14.12 3.88 11.79
N LYS A 111 -15.43 3.65 11.65
CA LYS A 111 -16.41 4.31 12.50
C LYS A 111 -16.19 4.02 13.98
N VAL A 112 -16.00 2.76 14.33
CA VAL A 112 -15.71 2.36 15.72
C VAL A 112 -14.39 2.97 16.20
N ALA A 113 -13.37 2.99 15.34
CA ALA A 113 -12.08 3.59 15.69
C ALA A 113 -12.19 5.10 15.98
N LEU A 114 -12.97 5.85 15.18
CA LEU A 114 -13.24 7.27 15.41
C LEU A 114 -14.05 7.47 16.70
N ASP A 115 -15.13 6.72 16.88
CA ASP A 115 -15.99 6.81 18.07
C ASP A 115 -15.20 6.51 19.35
N GLU A 116 -14.30 5.53 19.34
CA GLU A 116 -13.43 5.23 20.48
C GLU A 116 -12.32 6.28 20.68
N ALA A 117 -11.77 6.84 19.59
CA ALA A 117 -10.73 7.87 19.68
C ALA A 117 -11.26 9.17 20.31
N THR A 118 -12.53 9.53 20.09
CA THR A 118 -13.13 10.72 20.72
C THR A 118 -13.26 10.61 22.25
N LYS A 119 -13.22 9.40 22.80
CA LYS A 119 -13.30 9.13 24.24
C LYS A 119 -11.94 9.21 24.94
N LEU A 120 -10.85 9.23 24.19
CA LEU A 120 -9.49 9.23 24.74
C LEU A 120 -9.11 10.62 25.25
N ALA A 121 -8.43 10.65 26.39
CA ALA A 121 -7.86 11.86 26.93
C ALA A 121 -6.68 12.36 26.07
N GLU A 122 -6.36 13.65 26.18
CA GLU A 122 -5.19 14.24 25.53
C GLU A 122 -3.88 13.59 25.97
N ALA A 123 -3.77 13.21 27.25
CA ALA A 123 -2.62 12.49 27.80
C ALA A 123 -2.39 11.11 27.14
N ASP A 124 -3.45 10.50 26.59
CA ASP A 124 -3.39 9.26 25.83
C ASP A 124 -3.23 9.49 24.31
N GLY A 125 -3.13 10.76 23.87
CA GLY A 125 -3.00 11.14 22.47
C GLY A 125 -4.31 11.14 21.70
N GLY A 126 -5.46 11.23 22.37
CA GLY A 126 -6.79 11.13 21.75
C GLY A 126 -7.00 12.02 20.52
N PRO A 127 -6.81 13.35 20.61
CA PRO A 127 -6.98 14.25 19.47
C PRO A 127 -6.06 13.92 18.28
N GLN A 128 -4.81 13.56 18.54
CA GLN A 128 -3.84 13.22 17.51
C GLN A 128 -4.21 11.89 16.83
N ILE A 129 -4.60 10.89 17.61
CA ILE A 129 -5.07 9.60 17.10
C ILE A 129 -6.32 9.81 16.24
N LEU A 130 -7.29 10.59 16.71
CA LEU A 130 -8.50 10.91 15.95
C LEU A 130 -8.16 11.55 14.59
N ALA A 131 -7.30 12.57 14.59
CA ALA A 131 -6.86 13.25 13.37
C ALA A 131 -6.12 12.31 12.41
N ALA A 132 -5.24 11.45 12.92
CA ALA A 132 -4.52 10.47 12.10
C ALA A 132 -5.47 9.46 11.45
N ILE A 133 -6.50 8.99 12.17
CA ILE A 133 -7.51 8.08 11.60
C ILE A 133 -8.28 8.77 10.48
N GLN A 134 -8.69 10.03 10.67
CA GLN A 134 -9.36 10.82 9.64
C GLN A 134 -8.47 11.01 8.40
N GLN A 135 -7.17 11.27 8.59
CA GLN A 135 -6.22 11.39 7.48
C GLN A 135 -6.04 10.07 6.71
N VAL A 136 -5.99 8.93 7.39
CA VAL A 136 -5.96 7.61 6.75
C VAL A 136 -7.23 7.38 5.94
N ILE A 137 -8.41 7.66 6.50
CA ILE A 137 -9.68 7.53 5.78
C ILE A 137 -9.69 8.41 4.53
N GLY A 138 -9.37 9.70 4.69
CA GLY A 138 -9.32 10.66 3.59
C GLY A 138 -8.31 10.24 2.52
N GLY A 139 -7.12 9.80 2.92
CA GLY A 139 -6.09 9.32 2.00
C GLY A 139 -6.51 8.11 1.19
N ARG A 140 -7.24 7.16 1.79
CA ARG A 140 -7.75 5.99 1.06
C ARG A 140 -8.84 6.36 0.07
N VAL A 141 -9.71 7.31 0.40
CA VAL A 141 -10.71 7.83 -0.54
C VAL A 141 -10.05 8.59 -1.69
N THR A 142 -9.08 9.47 -1.39
CA THR A 142 -8.29 10.14 -2.44
C THR A 142 -7.54 9.15 -3.31
N GLY A 143 -6.96 8.08 -2.75
CA GLY A 143 -6.30 7.02 -3.51
C GLY A 143 -7.25 6.32 -4.49
N LEU A 144 -8.50 6.08 -4.09
CA LEU A 144 -9.55 5.57 -4.97
C LEU A 144 -9.88 6.56 -6.10
N GLU A 145 -10.05 7.85 -5.79
CA GLU A 145 -10.32 8.91 -6.77
C GLU A 145 -9.17 9.06 -7.78
N ASP A 146 -7.93 8.99 -7.30
CA ASP A 146 -6.71 9.03 -8.12
C ASP A 146 -6.60 7.82 -9.04
N ALA A 147 -6.88 6.62 -8.52
CA ALA A 147 -6.87 5.39 -9.32
C ALA A 147 -7.87 5.51 -10.48
N TYR A 148 -9.10 5.93 -10.18
CA TYR A 148 -10.11 6.16 -11.20
C TYR A 148 -9.66 7.21 -12.24
N SER A 149 -9.15 8.35 -11.78
CA SER A 149 -8.75 9.47 -12.64
C SER A 149 -7.57 9.14 -13.55
N LYS A 150 -6.66 8.28 -13.10
CA LYS A 150 -5.51 7.79 -13.89
C LYS A 150 -5.87 6.66 -14.84
N GLY A 151 -7.11 6.13 -14.78
CA GLY A 151 -7.53 4.98 -15.57
C GLY A 151 -7.14 3.62 -14.96
N ASP A 152 -6.70 3.58 -13.70
CA ASP A 152 -6.54 2.34 -12.93
C ASP A 152 -7.90 1.87 -12.38
N TYR A 153 -8.74 1.37 -13.29
CA TYR A 153 -10.10 0.96 -12.97
C TYR A 153 -10.16 -0.29 -12.09
N LEU A 154 -9.19 -1.22 -12.23
CA LEU A 154 -9.10 -2.38 -11.36
C LEU A 154 -8.72 -1.97 -9.93
N GLY A 155 -7.77 -1.05 -9.78
CA GLY A 155 -7.42 -0.46 -8.50
C GLY A 155 -8.62 0.24 -7.87
N ALA A 156 -9.35 1.05 -8.64
CA ALA A 156 -10.55 1.73 -8.18
C ALA A 156 -11.68 0.76 -7.78
N GLU A 157 -11.98 -0.26 -8.60
CA GLU A 157 -12.99 -1.30 -8.29
C GLU A 157 -12.64 -2.02 -6.99
N THR A 158 -11.39 -2.46 -6.86
CA THR A 158 -10.93 -3.24 -5.70
C THR A 158 -10.93 -2.40 -4.42
N ALA A 159 -10.38 -1.18 -4.48
CA ALA A 159 -10.34 -0.27 -3.35
C ALA A 159 -11.74 0.18 -2.93
N GLY A 160 -12.59 0.54 -3.89
CA GLY A 160 -13.96 0.95 -3.62
C GLY A 160 -14.80 -0.17 -2.98
N ALA A 161 -14.72 -1.40 -3.49
CA ALA A 161 -15.43 -2.54 -2.91
C ALA A 161 -15.05 -2.81 -1.44
N ALA A 162 -13.78 -2.60 -1.07
CA ALA A 162 -13.34 -2.67 0.32
C ALA A 162 -13.88 -1.49 1.14
N LEU A 163 -13.70 -0.26 0.64
CA LEU A 163 -14.05 0.97 1.36
C LEU A 163 -15.54 1.11 1.63
N VAL A 164 -16.42 0.62 0.74
CA VAL A 164 -17.88 0.61 0.96
C VAL A 164 -18.24 -0.07 2.30
N LYS A 165 -17.54 -1.16 2.64
CA LYS A 165 -17.76 -1.91 3.88
C LYS A 165 -17.06 -1.25 5.07
N GLU A 166 -15.82 -0.82 4.86
CA GLU A 166 -14.97 -0.27 5.92
C GLU A 166 -15.46 1.12 6.40
N LEU A 167 -16.12 1.89 5.53
CA LEU A 167 -16.66 3.22 5.81
C LEU A 167 -18.17 3.23 6.10
N ALA A 168 -18.76 2.07 6.42
CA ALA A 168 -20.18 2.01 6.77
C ALA A 168 -20.51 2.94 7.95
N GLY A 169 -21.49 3.83 7.75
CA GLY A 169 -21.91 4.84 8.72
C GLY A 169 -21.01 6.09 8.79
N LEU A 170 -20.10 6.28 7.84
CA LEU A 170 -19.28 7.48 7.69
C LEU A 170 -19.65 8.25 6.41
N PRO A 171 -19.59 9.60 6.43
CA PRO A 171 -19.93 10.43 5.26
C PRO A 171 -18.98 10.19 4.08
N GLU A 172 -17.73 9.80 4.31
CA GLU A 172 -16.76 9.51 3.26
C GLU A 172 -17.19 8.36 2.34
N LYS A 173 -18.09 7.48 2.79
CA LYS A 173 -18.68 6.43 1.95
C LYS A 173 -19.40 7.01 0.73
N GLU A 174 -20.03 8.17 0.84
CA GLU A 174 -20.75 8.79 -0.28
C GLU A 174 -19.81 9.10 -1.45
N LYS A 175 -18.57 9.52 -1.16
CA LYS A 175 -17.54 9.75 -2.18
C LYS A 175 -17.14 8.45 -2.87
N VAL A 176 -16.98 7.39 -2.09
CA VAL A 176 -16.66 6.05 -2.62
C VAL A 176 -17.77 5.56 -3.54
N ASP A 177 -19.02 5.65 -3.11
CA ASP A 177 -20.18 5.25 -3.90
C ASP A 177 -20.24 6.06 -5.21
N ALA A 178 -19.96 7.36 -5.16
CA ALA A 178 -19.93 8.22 -6.35
C ALA A 178 -18.85 7.81 -7.36
N VAL A 179 -17.64 7.43 -6.90
CA VAL A 179 -16.58 6.93 -7.80
C VAL A 179 -16.99 5.60 -8.42
N LEU A 180 -17.57 4.68 -7.65
CA LEU A 180 -18.03 3.39 -8.17
C LEU A 180 -19.16 3.55 -9.19
N ALA A 181 -20.11 4.45 -8.96
CA ALA A 181 -21.15 4.76 -9.92
C ALA A 181 -20.58 5.36 -11.23
N LYS A 182 -19.58 6.25 -11.12
CA LYS A 182 -18.85 6.78 -12.29
C LYS A 182 -18.09 5.68 -13.04
N LEU A 183 -17.55 4.69 -12.34
CA LEU A 183 -16.88 3.54 -12.95
C LEU A 183 -17.86 2.65 -13.71
N GLU A 184 -19.01 2.36 -13.11
CA GLU A 184 -20.06 1.56 -13.75
C GLU A 184 -20.64 2.26 -14.98
N ALA A 185 -20.84 3.58 -14.92
CA ALA A 185 -21.36 4.37 -16.04
C ALA A 185 -20.34 4.60 -17.17
N ASN A 186 -19.05 4.35 -16.93
CA ASN A 186 -18.00 4.59 -17.92
C ASN A 186 -17.94 3.45 -18.95
N LYS A 187 -18.44 3.72 -20.16
CA LYS A 187 -18.48 2.76 -21.28
C LYS A 187 -17.10 2.30 -21.75
N GLU A 188 -16.07 3.13 -21.58
CA GLU A 188 -14.69 2.81 -21.94
C GLU A 188 -13.98 1.97 -20.87
N ALA A 189 -14.46 2.04 -19.62
CA ALA A 189 -13.83 1.33 -18.51
C ALA A 189 -13.96 -0.18 -18.61
N GLY A 190 -15.04 -0.71 -19.18
CA GLY A 190 -15.29 -2.16 -19.27
C GLY A 190 -14.17 -2.95 -19.96
N PRO A 191 -13.79 -2.61 -21.20
CA PRO A 191 -12.66 -3.23 -21.89
C PRO A 191 -11.31 -3.05 -21.16
N ILE A 192 -11.03 -1.85 -20.66
CA ILE A 192 -9.78 -1.54 -19.95
C ILE A 192 -9.66 -2.36 -18.65
N LEU A 193 -10.75 -2.46 -17.88
CA LEU A 193 -10.83 -3.24 -16.65
C LEU A 193 -10.57 -4.72 -16.91
N LYS A 194 -11.11 -5.29 -18.00
CA LYS A 194 -10.83 -6.67 -18.41
C LYS A 194 -9.34 -6.87 -18.71
N ALA A 195 -8.73 -5.93 -19.43
CA ALA A 195 -7.30 -5.97 -19.72
C ALA A 195 -6.46 -5.87 -18.43
N GLN A 196 -6.83 -5.00 -17.48
CA GLN A 196 -6.16 -4.88 -16.18
C GLN A 196 -6.25 -6.17 -15.37
N LYS A 197 -7.41 -6.83 -15.35
CA LYS A 197 -7.58 -8.15 -14.73
C LYS A 197 -6.68 -9.21 -15.37
N GLN A 198 -6.49 -9.16 -16.70
CA GLN A 198 -5.56 -10.05 -17.39
C GLN A 198 -4.09 -9.76 -17.01
N VAL A 199 -3.67 -8.50 -16.98
CA VAL A 199 -2.33 -8.10 -16.53
C VAL A 199 -2.08 -8.57 -15.09
N ALA A 200 -3.04 -8.36 -14.17
CA ALA A 200 -2.94 -8.79 -12.79
C ALA A 200 -2.82 -10.33 -12.66
N LYS A 201 -3.58 -11.08 -13.47
CA LYS A 201 -3.48 -12.55 -13.53
C LYS A 201 -2.10 -13.00 -14.00
N LEU A 202 -1.56 -12.40 -15.06
CA LEU A 202 -0.22 -12.71 -15.57
C LEU A 202 0.88 -12.36 -14.56
N ARG A 203 0.71 -11.26 -13.82
CA ARG A 203 1.63 -10.86 -12.74
C ARG A 203 1.69 -11.88 -11.61
N ALA A 204 0.54 -12.44 -11.24
CA ALA A 204 0.41 -13.44 -10.18
C ALA A 204 0.80 -14.86 -10.63
N ALA A 205 1.00 -15.10 -11.93
CA ALA A 205 1.32 -16.43 -12.44
C ALA A 205 2.77 -16.82 -12.16
N GLU A 206 2.98 -18.06 -11.71
CA GLU A 206 4.30 -18.67 -11.59
C GLU A 206 4.78 -19.18 -12.96
N LEU A 207 5.36 -18.27 -13.76
CA LEU A 207 5.82 -18.56 -15.12
C LEU A 207 7.19 -19.26 -15.13
N SER A 208 7.20 -20.55 -14.77
CA SER A 208 8.42 -21.36 -14.62
C SER A 208 9.06 -21.74 -15.98
N LYS A 209 8.25 -22.00 -17.02
CA LYS A 209 8.77 -22.45 -18.32
C LYS A 209 8.99 -21.28 -19.26
N ARG A 210 10.05 -21.37 -20.08
CA ARG A 210 10.35 -20.37 -21.12
C ARG A 210 9.16 -20.08 -22.03
N LYS A 211 8.47 -21.12 -22.51
CA LYS A 211 7.29 -20.99 -23.39
C LYS A 211 6.14 -20.24 -22.71
N GLU A 212 5.94 -20.43 -21.40
CA GLU A 212 4.92 -19.70 -20.63
C GLU A 212 5.29 -18.21 -20.52
N ARG A 213 6.58 -17.90 -20.30
CA ARG A 213 7.08 -16.52 -20.29
C ARG A 213 6.91 -15.83 -21.64
N GLU A 214 7.26 -16.51 -22.74
CA GLU A 214 7.12 -15.99 -24.10
C GLU A 214 5.66 -15.68 -24.44
N ALA A 215 4.74 -16.60 -24.12
CA ALA A 215 3.31 -16.39 -24.32
C ALA A 215 2.75 -15.22 -23.48
N ALA A 216 3.15 -15.13 -22.20
CA ALA A 216 2.73 -14.02 -21.34
C ALA A 216 3.20 -12.66 -21.87
N VAL A 217 4.45 -12.60 -22.37
CA VAL A 217 4.99 -11.38 -23.00
C VAL A 217 4.20 -11.01 -24.25
N GLU A 218 3.85 -11.98 -25.10
CA GLU A 218 3.05 -11.72 -26.31
C GLU A 218 1.68 -11.14 -25.97
N ASP A 219 1.00 -11.70 -24.96
CA ASP A 219 -0.30 -11.21 -24.49
C ASP A 219 -0.20 -9.78 -23.93
N LEU A 220 0.84 -9.46 -23.17
CA LEU A 220 1.07 -8.12 -22.63
C LEU A 220 1.32 -7.09 -23.75
N LEU A 221 2.11 -7.45 -24.77
CA LEU A 221 2.34 -6.58 -25.93
C LEU A 221 1.08 -6.37 -26.78
N LYS A 222 0.16 -7.35 -26.82
CA LYS A 222 -1.16 -7.17 -27.45
C LYS A 222 -2.01 -6.17 -26.67
N ILE A 223 -2.04 -6.26 -25.34
CA ILE A 223 -2.75 -5.31 -24.47
C ILE A 223 -2.21 -3.89 -24.65
N GLU A 224 -0.88 -3.72 -24.64
CA GLU A 224 -0.23 -2.42 -24.86
C GLU A 224 -0.68 -1.76 -26.18
N LYS A 225 -0.70 -2.54 -27.28
CA LYS A 225 -1.14 -2.06 -28.60
C LYS A 225 -2.63 -1.76 -28.69
N GLN A 226 -3.45 -2.53 -27.97
CA GLN A 226 -4.90 -2.39 -28.01
C GLN A 226 -5.39 -1.17 -27.25
N PHE A 227 -4.68 -0.75 -26.19
CA PHE A 227 -5.10 0.34 -25.31
C PHE A 227 -4.04 1.46 -25.23
N PRO A 228 -3.61 2.04 -26.36
CA PRO A 228 -2.50 3.00 -26.38
C PRO A 228 -2.80 4.22 -25.51
N GLY A 229 -1.79 4.66 -24.75
CA GLY A 229 -1.89 5.84 -23.88
C GLY A 229 -2.68 5.63 -22.58
N THR A 230 -3.16 4.42 -22.31
CA THR A 230 -3.88 4.11 -21.06
C THR A 230 -2.93 3.62 -19.96
N TYR A 231 -3.41 3.62 -18.72
CA TYR A 231 -2.71 3.01 -17.59
C TYR A 231 -2.40 1.53 -17.82
N VAL A 232 -3.36 0.76 -18.35
CA VAL A 232 -3.16 -0.69 -18.57
C VAL A 232 -2.08 -0.99 -19.62
N ALA A 233 -1.92 -0.14 -20.64
CA ALA A 233 -0.81 -0.30 -21.59
C ALA A 233 0.54 -0.10 -20.92
N SER A 234 0.65 0.90 -20.03
CA SER A 234 1.87 1.16 -19.27
C SER A 234 2.20 -0.01 -18.33
N GLU A 235 1.21 -0.52 -17.59
CA GLU A 235 1.40 -1.69 -16.73
C GLU A 235 1.81 -2.94 -17.52
N ALA A 236 1.19 -3.16 -18.68
CA ALA A 236 1.50 -4.31 -19.53
C ALA A 236 2.94 -4.25 -20.06
N ALA A 237 3.37 -3.08 -20.54
CA ALA A 237 4.71 -2.84 -21.02
C ALA A 237 5.77 -3.09 -19.93
N GLU A 238 5.55 -2.57 -18.72
CA GLU A 238 6.46 -2.78 -17.60
C GLU A 238 6.53 -4.25 -17.16
N LEU A 239 5.40 -4.94 -17.05
CA LEU A 239 5.40 -6.37 -16.71
C LEU A 239 6.11 -7.21 -17.78
N ALA A 240 5.95 -6.87 -19.07
CA ALA A 240 6.63 -7.56 -20.15
C ALA A 240 8.15 -7.41 -20.06
N LYS A 241 8.66 -6.23 -19.68
CA LYS A 241 10.09 -6.00 -19.42
C LYS A 241 10.58 -6.88 -18.26
N VAL A 242 9.84 -6.93 -17.15
CA VAL A 242 10.19 -7.73 -15.97
C VAL A 242 10.24 -9.22 -16.32
N ILE A 243 9.25 -9.74 -17.05
CA ILE A 243 9.22 -11.16 -17.44
C ILE A 243 10.39 -11.50 -18.37
N LYS A 244 10.73 -10.62 -19.34
CA LYS A 244 11.88 -10.82 -20.24
C LYS A 244 13.23 -10.84 -19.49
N ALA A 245 13.36 -10.10 -18.40
CA ALA A 245 14.59 -10.03 -17.62
C ALA A 245 14.82 -11.29 -16.75
N ARG A 246 13.78 -12.11 -16.50
CA ARG A 246 13.91 -13.38 -15.77
C ARG A 246 14.54 -14.44 -16.69
N LYS A 247 15.83 -14.71 -16.49
CA LYS A 247 16.56 -15.80 -17.15
C LYS A 247 15.99 -17.15 -16.72
#